data_AF-A0A9J2P4R2-F1
#
_entry.id   AF-A0A9J2P4R2-F1
#
_cell.length_a   1.000
_cell.length_b   1.000
_cell.length_c   1.000
_cell.angle_alpha   90.00
_cell.angle_beta   90.00
_cell.angle_gamma   90.00
#
_symmetry.space_group_name_H-M   'P 1'
#
loop_
_entity.id
_entity.type
_entity.pdbx_description
1 polymer ?
#
loop_
_entity_poly.entity_id
_entity_poly.type
_entity_poly.pdbx_seq_one_letter_code
_entity_poly.pdbx_strand_id
1 'polypeptide(L)'
;MPMISVILLEGMGCVLLSKTVFFSGGDVIKHFWAWSDLSSYLLALASFTLVCSLITALLIQWTVYVEALGMVSLLVEASLGMPQLIRNHKRKSTTGMSVRMVLMWLLGDCGKTAYFVVRSSPAQFWICAILQITIDILILIQVYFYGKGPPVPYTAPQAVQ
;
A
#
# COMPACT_ATOMS: atom_id res chain seq x y z
N MET A 1 0.74 23.78 -26.27
CA MET A 1 0.70 22.47 -25.59
C MET A 1 1.96 21.58 -25.78
N PRO A 2 2.95 21.80 -26.69
CA PRO A 2 4.15 20.94 -26.72
C PRO A 2 5.33 21.45 -25.86
N MET A 3 5.31 22.71 -25.40
CA MET A 3 6.49 23.34 -24.77
C MET A 3 6.72 22.96 -23.30
N ILE A 4 5.65 22.62 -22.55
CA ILE A 4 5.75 22.24 -21.13
C ILE A 4 6.26 20.81 -20.97
N SER A 5 5.96 19.92 -21.91
CA SER A 5 6.46 18.53 -21.92
C SER A 5 7.95 18.43 -22.23
N VAL A 6 8.53 19.36 -23.00
CA VAL A 6 9.97 19.36 -23.35
C VAL A 6 10.84 19.84 -22.18
N ILE A 7 10.38 20.86 -21.43
CA ILE A 7 11.14 21.41 -20.28
C ILE A 7 11.19 20.42 -19.10
N LEU A 8 10.12 19.65 -18.87
CA LEU A 8 10.11 18.57 -17.87
C LEU A 8 11.01 17.39 -18.26
N LEU A 9 11.12 17.08 -19.56
CA LEU A 9 11.97 15.99 -20.05
C LEU A 9 13.47 16.32 -19.97
N GLU A 10 13.85 17.54 -20.37
CA GLU A 10 15.25 18.01 -20.37
C GLU A 10 15.77 18.23 -18.93
N GLY A 11 14.95 18.82 -18.05
CA GLY A 11 15.31 19.10 -16.66
C GLY A 11 15.47 17.84 -15.80
N MET A 12 14.62 16.83 -16.00
CA MET A 12 14.79 15.52 -15.36
C MET A 12 16.01 14.77 -15.89
N GLY A 13 16.30 14.85 -17.19
CA GLY A 13 17.46 14.20 -17.82
C GLY A 13 18.80 14.68 -17.24
N CYS A 14 18.95 15.98 -17.00
CA CYS A 14 20.19 16.56 -16.47
C CYS A 14 20.45 16.20 -14.99
N VAL A 15 19.39 16.09 -14.17
CA VAL A 15 19.48 15.64 -12.76
C VAL A 15 19.74 14.13 -12.67
N LEU A 16 19.16 13.35 -13.59
CA LEU A 16 19.42 11.91 -13.73
C LEU A 16 20.87 11.64 -14.15
N LEU A 17 21.42 12.39 -15.12
CA LEU A 17 22.79 12.26 -15.59
C LEU A 17 23.83 12.57 -14.52
N SER A 18 23.61 13.62 -13.71
CA SER A 18 24.55 13.97 -12.64
C SER A 18 24.63 12.92 -11.53
N LYS A 19 23.56 12.15 -11.29
CA LYS A 19 23.53 11.10 -10.26
C LYS A 19 23.87 9.69 -10.80
N THR A 20 23.68 9.42 -12.09
CA THR A 20 24.09 8.15 -12.71
C THR A 20 25.60 8.01 -12.76
N VAL A 21 26.34 9.10 -12.96
CA VAL A 21 27.83 9.09 -12.89
C VAL A 21 28.32 8.70 -11.50
N PHE A 22 27.58 9.06 -10.43
CA PHE A 22 27.95 8.73 -9.04
C PHE A 22 27.70 7.26 -8.68
N PHE A 23 26.82 6.56 -9.41
CA PHE A 23 26.44 5.16 -9.13
C PHE A 23 27.33 4.12 -9.87
N SER A 24 28.28 4.58 -10.70
CA SER A 24 29.13 3.74 -11.56
C SER A 24 30.35 3.12 -10.84
N GLY A 25 30.34 3.03 -9.52
CA GLY A 25 31.44 2.50 -8.73
C GLY A 25 30.99 1.36 -7.83
N GLY A 26 30.67 0.18 -8.37
CA GLY A 26 30.73 -1.16 -7.74
C GLY A 26 30.02 -1.47 -6.40
N ASP A 27 29.61 -0.47 -5.62
CA ASP A 27 29.16 -0.58 -4.22
C ASP A 27 27.64 -0.44 -4.07
N VAL A 28 26.91 -0.61 -5.17
CA VAL A 28 25.45 -0.51 -5.22
C VAL A 28 24.79 -1.49 -4.26
N ILE A 29 25.18 -2.76 -4.29
CA ILE A 29 24.51 -3.85 -3.56
C ILE A 29 24.64 -3.70 -2.03
N LYS A 30 25.75 -3.14 -1.54
CA LYS A 30 25.98 -2.94 -0.10
C LYS A 30 25.21 -1.74 0.46
N HIS A 31 25.04 -0.68 -0.32
CA HIS A 31 24.31 0.54 0.07
C HIS A 31 22.84 0.51 -0.36
N PHE A 32 22.43 -0.47 -1.17
CA PHE A 32 21.07 -0.62 -1.69
C PHE A 32 20.01 -0.80 -0.59
N TRP A 33 20.39 -1.25 0.61
CA TRP A 33 19.42 -1.44 1.71
C TRP A 33 19.66 -0.50 2.90
N ALA A 34 20.69 0.34 2.84
CA ALA A 34 21.08 1.29 3.89
C ALA A 34 20.97 2.74 3.37
N TRP A 35 19.74 3.17 3.09
CA TRP A 35 19.46 4.49 2.54
C TRP A 35 19.73 5.60 3.58
N SER A 36 20.93 6.20 3.56
CA SER A 36 21.29 7.35 4.39
C SER A 36 20.65 8.66 3.92
N ASP A 37 20.36 8.75 2.62
CA ASP A 37 19.94 9.97 1.94
C ASP A 37 18.62 9.81 1.19
N LEU A 38 17.64 10.66 1.52
CA LEU A 38 16.34 10.73 0.86
C LEU A 38 16.48 10.88 -0.67
N SER A 39 17.49 11.63 -1.10
CA SER A 39 17.77 11.95 -2.50
C SER A 39 18.14 10.72 -3.36
N SER A 40 18.82 9.73 -2.78
CA SER A 40 19.21 8.49 -3.46
C SER A 40 18.06 7.48 -3.45
N TYR A 41 17.31 7.44 -2.36
CA TYR A 41 16.07 6.66 -2.24
C TYR A 41 15.03 7.07 -3.29
N LEU A 42 14.76 8.38 -3.44
CA LEU A 42 13.79 8.88 -4.42
C LEU A 42 14.20 8.58 -5.86
N LEU A 43 15.50 8.66 -6.18
CA LEU A 43 16.00 8.33 -7.53
C LEU A 43 15.82 6.85 -7.86
N ALA A 44 16.13 5.96 -6.91
CA ALA A 44 15.96 4.52 -7.07
C ALA A 44 14.47 4.13 -7.18
N LEU A 45 13.62 4.77 -6.38
CA LEU A 45 12.17 4.59 -6.48
C LEU A 45 11.63 5.08 -7.82
N ALA A 46 12.11 6.23 -8.31
CA ALA A 46 11.70 6.79 -9.59
C ALA A 46 12.15 5.91 -10.76
N SER A 47 13.38 5.39 -10.75
CA SER A 47 13.87 4.49 -11.80
C SER A 47 13.11 3.16 -11.80
N PHE A 48 12.86 2.56 -10.63
CA PHE A 48 12.03 1.37 -10.49
C PHE A 48 10.61 1.62 -11.03
N THR A 49 9.98 2.72 -10.63
CA THR A 49 8.63 3.10 -11.07
C THR A 49 8.57 3.30 -12.58
N LEU A 50 9.58 3.97 -13.18
CA LEU A 50 9.64 4.20 -14.61
C LEU A 50 9.79 2.90 -15.40
N VAL A 51 10.67 2.00 -14.93
CA VAL A 51 10.83 0.67 -15.54
C VAL A 51 9.53 -0.14 -15.45
N CYS A 52 8.90 -0.21 -14.26
CA CYS A 52 7.61 -0.88 -14.09
C CYS A 52 6.53 -0.27 -14.98
N SER A 53 6.45 1.06 -15.08
CA SER A 53 5.48 1.76 -15.92
C SER A 53 5.69 1.48 -17.41
N LEU A 54 6.93 1.43 -17.89
CA LEU A 54 7.24 1.08 -19.29
C LEU A 54 6.84 -0.36 -19.60
N ILE A 55 7.16 -1.30 -18.71
CA ILE A 55 6.76 -2.70 -18.82
C ILE A 55 5.22 -2.79 -18.86
N THR A 56 4.52 -2.16 -17.92
CA THR A 56 3.05 -2.13 -17.91
C THR A 56 2.49 -1.51 -19.19
N ALA A 57 3.08 -0.44 -19.72
CA ALA A 57 2.62 0.20 -20.96
C ALA A 57 2.76 -0.72 -22.19
N LEU A 58 3.80 -1.54 -22.24
CA LEU A 58 3.99 -2.52 -23.31
C LEU A 58 3.00 -3.70 -23.19
N LEU A 59 2.72 -4.14 -21.97
CA LEU A 59 1.87 -5.31 -21.70
C LEU A 59 0.37 -4.99 -21.56
N ILE A 60 -0.04 -3.72 -21.50
CA ILE A 60 -1.45 -3.33 -21.30
C ILE A 60 -2.41 -3.80 -22.40
N GLN A 61 -1.88 -4.11 -23.59
CA GLN A 61 -2.66 -4.69 -24.69
C GLN A 61 -3.24 -6.08 -24.35
N TRP A 62 -2.64 -6.77 -23.37
CA TRP A 62 -3.09 -8.08 -22.92
C TRP A 62 -4.12 -7.93 -21.79
N THR A 63 -5.38 -8.29 -22.06
CA THR A 63 -6.47 -8.19 -21.07
C THR A 63 -6.19 -8.99 -19.80
N VAL A 64 -5.67 -10.21 -19.95
CA VAL A 64 -5.28 -11.09 -18.83
C VAL A 64 -4.26 -10.44 -17.89
N TYR A 65 -3.33 -9.66 -18.44
CA TYR A 65 -2.33 -8.95 -17.63
C TYR A 65 -2.96 -7.87 -16.76
N VAL A 66 -3.87 -7.07 -17.33
CA VAL A 66 -4.60 -6.01 -16.60
C VAL A 66 -5.49 -6.61 -15.51
N GLU A 67 -6.17 -7.72 -15.80
CA GLU A 67 -7.00 -8.45 -14.86
C GLU A 67 -6.18 -9.03 -13.70
N ALA A 68 -5.04 -9.67 -13.99
CA ALA A 68 -4.15 -10.22 -12.98
C ALA A 68 -3.57 -9.12 -12.07
N LEU A 69 -3.15 -7.98 -12.62
CA LEU A 69 -2.68 -6.84 -11.83
C LEU A 69 -3.79 -6.30 -10.91
N GLY A 70 -5.02 -6.20 -11.39
CA GLY A 70 -6.17 -5.79 -10.58
C GLY A 70 -6.44 -6.75 -9.42
N MET A 71 -6.36 -8.06 -9.68
CA MET A 71 -6.52 -9.10 -8.66
C MET A 71 -5.43 -9.03 -7.59
N VAL A 72 -4.16 -8.94 -7.99
CA VAL A 72 -3.03 -8.80 -7.05
C VAL A 72 -3.16 -7.53 -6.22
N SER A 73 -3.54 -6.40 -6.84
CA SER A 73 -3.74 -5.15 -6.14
C SER A 73 -4.81 -5.26 -5.04
N LEU A 74 -5.96 -5.87 -5.34
CA LEU A 74 -7.02 -6.04 -4.35
C LEU A 74 -6.67 -7.06 -3.26
N LEU A 75 -5.89 -8.10 -3.57
CA LEU A 75 -5.40 -9.04 -2.56
C LEU A 75 -4.41 -8.39 -1.60
N VAL A 76 -3.51 -7.54 -2.11
CA VAL A 76 -2.58 -6.78 -1.26
C VAL A 76 -3.35 -5.85 -0.32
N GLU A 77 -4.37 -5.16 -0.83
CA GLU A 77 -5.26 -4.31 -0.02
C GLU A 77 -5.98 -5.11 1.07
N ALA A 78 -6.56 -6.27 0.74
CA ALA A 78 -7.18 -7.16 1.71
C ALA A 78 -6.19 -7.66 2.78
N SER A 79 -4.93 -7.88 2.38
CA SER A 79 -3.87 -8.34 3.27
C SER A 79 -3.47 -7.30 4.31
N LEU A 80 -3.77 -6.01 4.12
CA LEU A 80 -3.47 -4.95 5.09
C LEU A 80 -4.32 -5.06 6.36
N GLY A 81 -5.57 -5.52 6.25
CA GLY A 81 -6.47 -5.72 7.40
C GLY A 81 -6.15 -6.99 8.21
N MET A 82 -5.62 -8.02 7.56
CA MET A 82 -5.31 -9.32 8.16
C MET A 82 -4.36 -9.28 9.37
N PRO A 83 -3.20 -8.59 9.36
CA PRO A 83 -2.31 -8.54 10.52
C PRO A 83 -2.98 -7.87 11.73
N GLN A 84 -3.85 -6.89 11.50
CA GLN A 84 -4.60 -6.23 12.57
C GLN A 84 -5.65 -7.17 13.17
N LEU A 85 -6.34 -7.97 12.34
CA LEU A 85 -7.25 -9.02 12.82
C LEU A 85 -6.53 -10.04 13.70
N ILE A 86 -5.37 -10.54 13.25
CA ILE A 86 -4.56 -11.51 14.00
C ILE A 86 -4.08 -10.90 15.32
N ARG A 87 -3.61 -9.65 15.31
CA ARG A 87 -3.12 -8.97 16.51
C ARG A 87 -4.23 -8.76 17.54
N ASN A 88 -5.42 -8.36 17.09
CA ASN A 88 -6.59 -8.23 17.97
C ASN A 88 -6.97 -9.58 18.58
N HIS A 89 -6.97 -10.66 17.78
CA HIS A 89 -7.30 -11.99 18.28
C HIS A 89 -6.30 -12.50 19.33
N LYS A 90 -5.00 -12.26 19.12
CA LYS A 90 -3.94 -12.64 20.07
C LYS A 90 -3.99 -11.83 21.36
N ARG A 91 -4.24 -10.52 21.27
CA ARG A 91 -4.26 -9.63 22.45
C ARG A 91 -5.56 -9.68 23.25
N LYS A 92 -6.66 -10.14 22.65
CA LYS A 92 -8.02 -10.10 23.26
C LYS A 92 -8.42 -8.72 23.79
N SER A 93 -7.78 -7.66 23.29
CA SER A 93 -7.98 -6.27 23.67
C SER A 93 -7.69 -5.40 22.46
N THR A 94 -8.54 -4.39 22.24
CA THR A 94 -8.41 -3.42 21.15
C THR A 94 -7.91 -2.05 21.65
N THR A 95 -7.26 -2.03 22.81
CA THR A 95 -6.64 -0.82 23.37
C THR A 95 -5.57 -0.29 22.42
N GLY A 96 -5.74 0.96 21.96
CA GLY A 96 -4.84 1.62 20.99
C GLY A 96 -5.28 1.55 19.52
N MET A 97 -6.43 0.93 19.22
CA MET A 97 -7.00 0.90 17.87
C MET A 97 -8.11 1.95 17.69
N SER A 98 -8.02 2.80 16.66
CA SER A 98 -9.05 3.79 16.36
C SER A 98 -10.24 3.15 15.65
N VAL A 99 -11.36 2.98 16.36
CA VAL A 99 -12.59 2.40 15.79
C VAL A 99 -13.13 3.22 14.61
N ARG A 100 -12.99 4.55 14.67
CA ARG A 100 -13.42 5.45 13.58
C ARG A 100 -12.65 5.20 12.28
N MET A 101 -11.37 4.84 12.38
CA MET A 101 -10.55 4.50 11.22
C MET A 101 -11.09 3.25 10.51
N VAL A 102 -11.43 2.21 11.27
CA VAL A 102 -11.97 0.94 10.74
C VAL A 102 -13.34 1.16 10.09
N LEU A 103 -14.19 1.99 10.69
CA LEU A 103 -15.47 2.35 10.08
C LEU A 103 -15.28 3.11 8.77
N MET A 104 -14.26 3.97 8.67
CA MET A 104 -13.93 4.67 7.44
C MET A 104 -13.36 3.72 6.37
N TRP A 105 -12.60 2.69 6.76
CA TRP A 105 -12.17 1.61 5.85
C TRP A 105 -13.37 0.87 5.26
N LEU A 106 -14.27 0.39 6.14
CA LEU A 106 -15.49 -0.30 5.71
C LEU A 106 -16.34 0.56 4.76
N LEU A 107 -16.47 1.86 5.06
CA LEU A 107 -17.20 2.79 4.19
C LEU A 107 -16.53 2.91 2.81
N GLY A 108 -15.20 2.99 2.77
CA GLY A 108 -14.42 3.01 1.54
C GLY A 108 -14.63 1.75 0.70
N ASP A 109 -14.56 0.58 1.33
CA ASP A 109 -14.73 -0.72 0.66
C ASP A 109 -16.16 -0.94 0.14
N CYS A 110 -17.16 -0.49 0.90
CA CYS A 110 -18.55 -0.45 0.45
C CYS A 110 -18.72 0.45 -0.79
N GLY A 111 -18.13 1.66 -0.76
CA GLY A 111 -18.17 2.57 -1.91
C GLY A 111 -17.47 2.00 -3.14
N LYS A 112 -16.31 1.37 -2.96
CA LYS A 112 -15.54 0.68 -4.00
C LYS A 112 -16.33 -0.47 -4.64
N THR A 113 -16.99 -1.27 -3.80
CA THR A 113 -17.85 -2.37 -4.25
C THR A 113 -19.04 -1.85 -5.05
N ALA A 114 -19.70 -0.79 -4.57
CA ALA A 114 -20.80 -0.15 -5.30
C ALA A 114 -20.36 0.37 -6.67
N TYR A 115 -19.15 0.93 -6.76
CA TYR A 115 -18.57 1.36 -8.04
C TYR A 115 -18.37 0.18 -9.01
N PHE A 116 -17.82 -0.95 -8.54
CA PHE A 116 -17.67 -2.15 -9.36
C PHE A 116 -19.01 -2.73 -9.82
N VAL A 117 -20.06 -2.60 -8.99
CA VAL A 117 -21.42 -3.00 -9.31
C VAL A 117 -22.00 -2.18 -10.45
N VAL A 118 -21.93 -0.86 -10.33
CA VAL A 118 -22.46 0.07 -11.34
C VAL A 118 -21.71 -0.06 -12.67
N ARG A 119 -20.40 -0.37 -12.64
CA ARG A 119 -19.56 -0.51 -13.84
C ARG A 119 -19.56 -1.92 -14.43
N SER A 120 -20.36 -2.86 -13.90
CA SER A 120 -20.42 -4.26 -14.35
C SER A 120 -19.02 -4.87 -14.54
N SER A 121 -18.12 -4.59 -13.59
CA SER A 121 -16.73 -5.07 -13.63
C SER A 121 -16.66 -6.60 -13.50
N PRO A 122 -15.64 -7.26 -14.06
CA PRO A 122 -15.57 -8.73 -14.08
C PRO A 122 -15.57 -9.32 -12.66
N ALA A 123 -16.06 -10.56 -12.54
CA ALA A 123 -16.43 -11.20 -11.27
C ALA A 123 -15.30 -11.22 -10.22
N GLN A 124 -14.03 -11.27 -10.66
CA GLN A 124 -12.85 -11.25 -9.79
C GLN A 124 -12.79 -10.03 -8.85
N PHE A 125 -13.22 -8.85 -9.32
CA PHE A 125 -13.18 -7.62 -8.52
C PHE A 125 -14.22 -7.67 -7.40
N TRP A 126 -15.38 -8.25 -7.67
CA TRP A 126 -16.46 -8.37 -6.69
C TRP A 126 -16.13 -9.39 -5.60
N ILE A 127 -15.55 -10.54 -5.97
CA ILE A 127 -15.14 -11.56 -5.00
C ILE A 127 -14.09 -10.99 -4.04
N CYS A 128 -13.07 -10.29 -4.57
CA CYS A 128 -12.03 -9.68 -3.73
C CYS A 128 -12.60 -8.56 -2.85
N ALA A 129 -13.51 -7.74 -3.36
CA ALA A 129 -14.13 -6.66 -2.60
C ALA A 129 -15.01 -7.18 -1.45
N ILE A 130 -15.77 -8.27 -1.67
CA ILE A 130 -16.55 -8.93 -0.61
C ILE A 130 -15.62 -9.49 0.48
N LEU A 131 -14.48 -10.08 0.10
CA LEU A 131 -13.47 -10.54 1.07
C LEU A 131 -12.91 -9.39 1.91
N GLN A 132 -12.63 -8.23 1.32
CA GLN A 132 -12.18 -7.02 2.03
C GLN A 132 -13.21 -6.56 3.07
N ILE A 133 -14.47 -6.37 2.63
CA ILE A 133 -15.59 -6.01 3.53
C ILE A 133 -15.74 -7.04 4.66
N THR A 134 -15.56 -8.33 4.36
CA THR A 134 -15.66 -9.39 5.37
C THR A 134 -14.56 -9.25 6.43
N ILE A 135 -13.32 -8.96 6.05
CA ILE A 135 -12.21 -8.74 6.98
C ILE A 135 -12.50 -7.53 7.89
N ASP A 136 -12.99 -6.43 7.31
CA ASP A 136 -13.33 -5.22 8.07
C ASP A 136 -14.45 -5.47 9.09
N ILE A 137 -15.51 -6.19 8.68
CA ILE A 137 -16.59 -6.59 9.59
C ILE A 137 -16.05 -7.48 10.71
N LEU A 138 -15.18 -8.45 10.41
CA LEU A 138 -14.56 -9.30 11.44
C LEU A 138 -13.76 -8.47 12.44
N ILE A 139 -13.01 -7.47 11.97
CA ILE A 139 -12.27 -6.55 12.84
C ILE A 139 -13.23 -5.74 13.73
N LEU A 140 -14.31 -5.20 13.18
CA LEU A 140 -15.32 -4.46 13.95
C LEU A 140 -16.00 -5.34 15.00
N ILE A 141 -16.29 -6.60 14.66
CA ILE A 141 -16.79 -7.59 15.61
C ILE A 141 -15.78 -7.79 16.76
N GLN A 142 -14.49 -7.98 16.46
CA GLN A 142 -13.46 -8.10 17.50
C GLN A 142 -13.42 -6.86 18.40
N VAL A 143 -13.55 -5.65 17.83
CA VAL A 143 -13.60 -4.39 18.58
C VAL A 143 -14.82 -4.33 19.50
N TYR A 144 -16.00 -4.73 19.02
CA TYR A 144 -17.21 -4.72 19.83
C TYR A 144 -17.16 -5.70 21.00
N PHE A 145 -16.57 -6.88 20.80
CA PHE A 145 -16.41 -7.88 21.86
C PHE A 145 -15.28 -7.53 22.84
N TYR A 146 -14.11 -7.09 22.36
CA TYR A 146 -12.95 -6.80 23.20
C TYR A 146 -12.93 -5.39 23.80
N GLY A 147 -13.77 -4.48 23.31
CA GLY A 147 -13.93 -3.13 23.86
C GLY A 147 -14.58 -3.07 25.25
N LYS A 148 -15.10 -4.19 25.75
CA LYS A 148 -15.71 -4.31 27.09
C LYS A 148 -14.72 -4.72 28.19
N GLY A 149 -13.43 -4.86 27.87
CA GLY A 149 -12.40 -5.18 28.86
C GLY A 149 -12.06 -3.97 29.75
N PRO A 150 -11.69 -4.19 31.03
CA PRO A 150 -11.24 -3.10 31.89
C PRO A 150 -10.03 -2.40 31.27
N PRO A 151 -9.91 -1.06 31.40
CA PRO A 151 -8.77 -0.32 30.88
C PRO A 151 -7.48 -0.90 31.49
N VAL A 152 -6.57 -1.35 30.63
CA VAL A 152 -5.26 -1.84 31.07
C VAL A 152 -4.53 -0.65 31.71
N PRO A 153 -4.08 -0.74 32.97
CA PRO A 153 -3.32 0.33 33.60
C PRO A 153 -2.11 0.66 32.72
N TYR A 154 -1.90 1.96 32.46
CA TYR A 154 -0.69 2.42 31.81
C TYR A 154 0.50 2.15 32.76
N THR A 155 1.16 1.01 32.60
CA THR A 155 2.46 0.79 33.23
C THR A 155 3.48 1.50 32.35
N ALA A 156 4.01 2.64 32.83
CA ALA A 156 5.12 3.31 32.17
C ALA A 156 6.26 2.31 31.92
N PRO A 157 6.96 2.37 30.77
CA PRO A 157 8.14 1.56 30.54
C PRO A 157 9.11 1.79 31.71
N GLN A 158 9.45 0.72 32.43
CA GLN A 158 10.49 0.80 33.45
C GLN A 158 11.77 1.22 32.73
N ALA A 159 12.30 2.40 33.08
CA ALA A 159 13.61 2.82 32.60
C ALA A 159 14.61 1.74 33.04
N VAL A 160 15.22 1.07 32.06
CA VAL A 160 16.35 0.18 32.30
C VAL A 160 17.46 1.08 32.86
N GLN A 161 17.75 0.95 34.15
CA GLN A 161 18.90 1.58 34.81
C GLN A 161 20.18 0.81 34.48
#